data_AF-A0A5S9MG23-F1
#
_entry.id   AF-A0A5S9MG23-F1
#
_cell.length_a   1.000
_cell.length_b   1.000
_cell.length_c   1.000
_cell.angle_alpha   90.00
_cell.angle_beta   90.00
_cell.angle_gamma   90.00
#
_symmetry.space_group_name_H-M   'P 1'
#
loop_
_entity.id
_entity.type
_entity.pdbx_description
1 polymer ?
#
loop_
_entity_poly.entity_id
_entity_poly.type
_entity_poly.pdbx_seq_one_letter_code
_entity_poly.pdbx_strand_id
1 'polypeptide(L)'
;MLNFKDAYYYARRLLTWISITFFLYSNSEKRYHTWNYHLREHFGHKVFKVALDGGFDCPNRDGTVAHGGCTFCSAAGSGDFAGNRADDLITQFNEIKDRMHTKWKDGKYMAYFQAYTNTHAPLPV
;
A
#
# COMPACT_ATOMS: atom_id res chain seq x y z
N MET A 1 21.21 -27.52 -38.20
CA MET A 1 21.98 -26.88 -37.10
C MET A 1 21.09 -25.81 -36.51
N LEU A 2 20.42 -26.07 -35.38
CA LEU A 2 19.55 -25.08 -34.73
C LEU A 2 20.42 -23.95 -34.17
N ASN A 3 20.07 -22.70 -34.46
CA ASN A 3 20.85 -21.54 -34.03
C ASN A 3 20.67 -21.34 -32.50
N PHE A 4 21.69 -20.82 -31.83
CA PHE A 4 21.73 -20.65 -30.36
C PHE A 4 20.52 -19.85 -29.82
N LYS A 5 19.98 -18.93 -30.63
CA LYS A 5 18.77 -18.16 -30.31
C LYS A 5 17.50 -19.02 -30.27
N ASP A 6 17.40 -20.02 -31.14
CA ASP A 6 16.26 -20.93 -31.22
C ASP A 6 16.25 -21.92 -30.05
N ALA A 7 17.44 -22.37 -29.63
CA ALA A 7 17.61 -23.19 -28.43
C ALA A 7 17.24 -22.43 -27.14
N TYR A 8 17.61 -21.15 -27.03
CA TYR A 8 17.23 -20.30 -25.90
C TYR A 8 15.72 -20.06 -25.84
N TYR A 9 15.08 -19.82 -26.99
CA TYR A 9 13.63 -19.62 -27.08
C TYR A 9 12.85 -20.90 -26.72
N TYR A 10 13.33 -22.07 -27.15
CA TYR A 10 12.74 -23.37 -26.78
C TYR A 10 12.97 -23.75 -25.31
N ALA A 11 14.16 -23.49 -24.76
CA ALA A 11 14.46 -23.72 -23.35
C ALA A 11 13.56 -22.86 -22.43
N ARG A 12 13.29 -21.61 -22.82
CA ARG A 12 12.34 -20.73 -22.11
C ARG A 12 10.91 -21.24 -22.18
N ARG A 13 10.49 -21.81 -23.32
CA ARG A 13 9.12 -22.33 -23.53
C ARG A 13 8.86 -23.68 -22.84
N LEU A 14 9.92 -24.44 -22.53
CA LEU A 14 9.86 -25.65 -21.70
C LEU A 14 9.88 -25.33 -20.19
N LEU A 15 10.53 -24.23 -19.77
CA LEU A 15 10.56 -23.78 -18.38
C LEU A 15 9.30 -23.01 -17.94
N THR A 16 8.43 -22.60 -18.87
CA THR A 16 7.17 -21.89 -18.54
C THR A 16 6.04 -22.78 -17.99
N TRP A 17 6.24 -24.10 -17.93
CA TRP A 17 5.25 -25.03 -17.35
C TRP A 17 5.47 -25.34 -15.86
N ILE A 18 6.61 -24.92 -15.31
CA ILE A 18 6.85 -24.95 -13.87
C ILE A 18 7.05 -23.50 -13.48
N SER A 19 6.03 -22.88 -12.87
CA SER A 19 6.17 -21.58 -12.24
C SER A 19 7.08 -21.74 -11.02
N ILE A 20 8.38 -21.92 -11.23
CA ILE A 20 9.40 -21.90 -10.19
C ILE A 20 9.58 -20.42 -9.85
N THR A 21 8.68 -19.91 -9.00
CA THR A 21 8.92 -18.67 -8.30
C THR A 21 10.17 -18.93 -7.46
N PHE A 22 11.28 -18.25 -7.77
CA PHE A 22 12.59 -18.56 -7.18
C PHE A 22 12.65 -18.23 -5.68
N PHE A 23 11.63 -17.53 -5.19
CA PHE A 23 11.50 -17.08 -3.81
C PHE A 23 10.15 -17.49 -3.23
N LEU A 24 10.20 -18.32 -2.20
CA LEU A 24 9.05 -18.67 -1.37
C LEU A 24 8.44 -17.39 -0.75
N TYR A 25 7.12 -17.37 -0.62
CA TYR A 25 6.33 -16.26 -0.06
C TYR A 25 6.33 -14.95 -0.86
N SER A 26 6.47 -15.04 -2.18
CA SER A 26 6.45 -13.89 -3.07
C SER A 26 5.64 -14.18 -4.34
N ASN A 27 4.95 -13.17 -4.86
CA ASN A 27 4.34 -13.18 -6.19
C ASN A 27 5.03 -12.22 -7.16
N SER A 28 6.22 -11.74 -6.80
CA SER A 28 6.96 -10.70 -7.55
C SER A 28 8.48 -10.89 -7.54
N GLU A 29 8.95 -12.13 -7.39
CA GLU A 29 10.38 -12.49 -7.32
C GLU A 29 11.16 -11.69 -6.26
N LYS A 30 10.49 -11.30 -5.17
CA LYS A 30 11.13 -10.62 -4.04
C LYS A 30 11.67 -11.64 -3.05
N ARG A 31 12.88 -11.39 -2.56
CA ARG A 31 13.57 -12.18 -1.52
C ARG A 31 13.00 -12.02 -0.10
N TYR A 32 11.78 -11.51 0.02
CA TYR A 32 11.12 -11.28 1.30
C TYR A 32 9.61 -11.49 1.14
N HIS A 33 8.98 -11.86 2.26
CA HIS A 33 7.54 -12.06 2.35
C HIS A 33 6.84 -10.70 2.22
N THR A 34 6.29 -10.43 1.04
CA THR A 34 5.63 -9.13 0.81
C THR A 34 4.28 -9.09 1.50
N TRP A 35 3.91 -7.94 2.07
CA TRP A 35 2.58 -7.75 2.66
C TRP A 35 1.44 -8.02 1.65
N ASN A 36 1.66 -7.65 0.39
CA ASN A 36 0.71 -7.95 -0.69
C ASN A 36 0.54 -9.46 -0.91
N TYR A 37 1.61 -10.24 -0.87
CA TYR A 37 1.53 -11.70 -0.96
C TYR A 37 0.75 -12.25 0.23
N HIS A 38 1.15 -11.91 1.46
CA HIS A 38 0.50 -12.39 2.68
C HIS A 38 -1.02 -12.19 2.66
N LEU A 39 -1.45 -10.97 2.33
CA LEU A 39 -2.85 -10.61 2.29
C LEU A 39 -3.62 -11.33 1.18
N ARG A 40 -2.99 -11.59 0.04
CA ARG A 40 -3.64 -12.33 -1.06
C ARG A 40 -3.81 -13.80 -0.71
N GLU A 41 -2.82 -14.42 -0.08
CA GLU A 41 -2.94 -15.80 0.39
C GLU A 41 -4.00 -15.93 1.48
N HIS A 42 -4.04 -14.99 2.42
CA HIS A 42 -5.00 -15.04 3.54
C HIS A 42 -6.43 -14.72 3.11
N PHE A 43 -6.63 -13.73 2.24
CA PHE A 43 -7.98 -13.23 1.92
C PHE A 43 -8.50 -13.64 0.54
N GLY A 44 -7.67 -14.26 -0.30
CA GLY A 44 -7.99 -14.66 -1.68
C GLY A 44 -8.02 -13.50 -2.70
N HIS A 45 -7.84 -12.27 -2.25
CA HIS A 45 -8.04 -11.06 -3.05
C HIS A 45 -6.91 -10.04 -2.82
N LYS A 46 -6.73 -9.11 -3.75
CA LYS A 46 -5.93 -7.91 -3.50
C LYS A 46 -6.56 -7.17 -2.33
N VAL A 47 -5.79 -6.88 -1.28
CA VAL A 47 -6.23 -5.96 -0.22
C VAL A 47 -5.47 -4.65 -0.36
N PHE A 48 -6.19 -3.54 -0.48
CA PHE A 48 -5.59 -2.20 -0.57
C PHE A 48 -5.90 -1.36 0.67
N LYS A 49 -5.07 -0.34 0.91
CA LYS A 49 -5.25 0.61 2.01
C LYS A 49 -6.10 1.78 1.54
N VAL A 50 -7.11 2.13 2.32
CA VAL A 50 -7.90 3.36 2.16
C VAL A 50 -7.27 4.40 3.09
N ALA A 51 -6.52 5.33 2.51
CA ALA A 51 -5.74 6.31 3.25
C ALA A 51 -6.63 7.43 3.79
N LEU A 52 -6.72 7.59 5.10
CA LEU A 52 -7.60 8.57 5.76
C LEU A 52 -6.79 9.64 6.48
N ASP A 53 -7.33 10.85 6.55
CA ASP A 53 -6.90 11.90 7.47
C ASP A 53 -7.88 11.99 8.63
N GLY A 54 -7.43 11.54 9.81
CA GLY A 54 -8.21 11.59 11.05
C GLY A 54 -8.23 12.93 11.76
N GLY A 55 -7.61 13.97 11.18
CA GLY A 55 -7.46 15.27 11.83
C GLY A 55 -6.41 15.26 12.93
N PHE A 56 -5.55 14.23 12.98
CA PHE A 56 -4.50 14.11 13.98
C PHE A 56 -3.36 15.12 13.74
N ASP A 57 -2.49 15.24 14.74
CA ASP A 57 -1.30 16.09 14.69
C ASP A 57 -0.02 15.25 14.89
N CYS A 58 1.09 15.80 14.43
CA CYS A 58 2.39 15.16 14.41
C CYS A 58 3.33 15.79 15.45
N PRO A 59 4.05 14.98 16.25
CA PRO A 59 4.97 15.49 17.27
C PRO A 59 6.07 16.42 16.74
N ASN A 60 6.43 16.27 15.47
CA ASN A 60 7.43 17.10 14.79
C ASN A 60 6.85 18.41 14.24
N ARG A 61 5.53 18.61 14.34
CA ARG A 61 4.78 19.78 13.84
C ARG A 61 4.13 20.56 14.96
N ASP A 62 3.49 19.87 15.89
CA ASP A 62 2.80 20.45 17.03
C ASP A 62 3.76 21.08 18.06
N GLY A 63 5.06 20.82 17.94
CA GLY A 63 6.09 21.39 18.80
C GLY A 63 6.45 20.54 20.01
N THR A 64 5.89 19.34 20.17
CA THR A 64 6.17 18.47 21.32
C THR A 64 7.54 17.79 21.24
N VAL A 65 7.98 17.42 20.04
CA VAL A 65 9.31 16.83 19.78
C VAL A 65 10.17 17.75 18.91
N ALA A 66 9.59 18.38 17.90
CA ALA A 66 10.26 19.32 17.02
C ALA A 66 9.26 20.33 16.41
N HIS A 67 9.78 21.34 15.72
CA HIS A 67 8.97 22.36 15.03
C HIS A 67 9.19 22.30 13.51
N GLY A 68 8.17 22.70 12.75
CA GLY A 68 8.25 22.87 11.28
C GLY A 68 8.00 21.60 10.46
N GLY A 69 7.89 20.43 11.10
CA GLY A 69 7.67 19.15 10.43
C GLY A 69 8.93 18.53 9.84
N CYS A 70 8.81 17.27 9.39
CA CYS A 70 9.93 16.57 8.76
C CYS A 70 10.26 17.17 7.39
N THR A 71 11.54 17.28 7.06
CA THR A 71 12.02 17.83 5.78
C THR A 71 11.52 17.07 4.54
N PHE A 72 11.17 15.79 4.69
CA PHE A 72 10.62 14.95 3.63
C PHE A 72 9.08 14.95 3.57
N CYS A 73 8.41 15.57 4.54
CA CYS A 73 6.95 15.64 4.56
C CYS A 73 6.46 16.87 3.80
N SER A 74 5.38 16.72 3.04
CA SER A 74 4.70 17.85 2.42
C SER A 74 3.97 18.72 3.46
N ALA A 75 3.34 19.81 3.03
CA ALA A 75 2.45 20.60 3.90
C ALA A 75 1.27 19.77 4.46
N ALA A 76 0.81 18.74 3.74
CA ALA A 76 -0.18 17.76 4.16
C ALA A 76 0.45 16.47 4.77
N GLY A 77 1.79 16.39 4.80
CA GLY A 77 2.51 15.42 5.60
C GLY A 77 2.91 14.22 4.79
N SER A 78 2.50 13.05 5.27
CA SER A 78 2.36 11.88 4.41
C SER A 78 0.96 11.80 3.78
N GLY A 79 0.12 12.83 3.96
CA GLY A 79 -1.29 12.85 3.58
C GLY A 79 -1.63 13.28 2.14
N ASP A 80 -0.65 13.52 1.26
CA ASP A 80 -0.92 14.01 -0.11
C ASP A 80 -1.90 13.14 -0.92
N PHE A 81 -2.03 11.87 -0.56
CA PHE A 81 -2.96 10.91 -1.17
C PHE A 81 -4.04 10.40 -0.21
N ALA A 82 -4.09 10.93 1.02
CA ALA A 82 -5.13 10.63 1.99
C ALA A 82 -6.42 11.40 1.65
N GLY A 83 -7.48 11.11 2.40
CA GLY A 83 -8.72 11.87 2.30
C GLY A 83 -8.54 13.34 2.67
N ASN A 84 -9.47 14.16 2.22
CA ASN A 84 -9.49 15.57 2.54
C ASN A 84 -9.86 15.76 4.01
N ARG A 85 -8.99 16.45 4.75
CA ARG A 85 -9.16 16.74 6.20
C ARG A 85 -10.44 17.52 6.52
N ALA A 86 -10.99 18.26 5.56
CA ALA A 86 -12.23 19.00 5.75
C ALA A 86 -13.47 18.11 5.76
N ASP A 87 -13.36 16.88 5.24
CA ASP A 87 -14.47 15.93 5.14
C ASP A 87 -14.47 14.96 6.32
N ASP A 88 -15.64 14.43 6.67
CA ASP A 88 -15.75 13.39 7.69
C ASP A 88 -15.12 12.06 7.23
N LEU A 89 -14.75 11.20 8.18
CA LEU A 89 -14.05 9.95 7.90
C LEU A 89 -14.86 8.98 7.01
N ILE A 90 -16.19 8.99 7.09
CA ILE A 90 -17.03 8.11 6.27
C ILE A 90 -17.02 8.59 4.82
N THR A 91 -17.13 9.91 4.61
CA THR A 91 -17.02 10.53 3.29
C THR A 91 -15.65 10.23 2.68
N GLN A 92 -14.56 10.54 3.39
CA GLN A 92 -13.19 10.22 2.93
C GLN A 92 -13.02 8.74 2.57
N PHE A 93 -13.54 7.84 3.43
CA PHE A 93 -13.44 6.40 3.22
C PHE A 93 -14.14 5.96 1.94
N ASN A 94 -15.39 6.39 1.75
CA ASN A 94 -16.18 5.98 0.60
C ASN A 94 -15.57 6.48 -0.71
N GLU A 95 -15.20 7.76 -0.78
CA GLU A 95 -14.60 8.36 -1.98
C GLU A 95 -13.32 7.64 -2.41
N ILE A 96 -12.42 7.39 -1.46
CA ILE A 96 -11.13 6.76 -1.76
C ILE A 96 -11.33 5.29 -2.09
N LYS A 97 -12.18 4.57 -1.34
CA LYS A 97 -12.51 3.17 -1.62
C LYS A 97 -13.09 3.04 -3.03
N ASP A 98 -14.06 3.88 -3.41
CA ASP A 98 -14.70 3.84 -4.72
C ASP A 98 -13.69 4.19 -5.84
N ARG A 99 -12.84 5.20 -5.64
CA ARG A 99 -11.74 5.51 -6.55
C ARG A 99 -10.78 4.33 -6.72
N MET A 100 -10.45 3.61 -5.66
CA MET A 100 -9.54 2.47 -5.71
C MET A 100 -10.16 1.25 -6.40
N HIS A 101 -11.49 1.08 -6.30
CA HIS A 101 -12.22 0.04 -7.03
C HIS A 101 -12.23 0.24 -8.54
N THR A 102 -11.96 1.45 -9.05
CA THR A 102 -11.72 1.66 -10.50
C THR A 102 -10.54 0.83 -11.01
N LYS A 103 -9.55 0.56 -10.14
CA LYS A 103 -8.36 -0.25 -10.44
C LYS A 103 -8.50 -1.70 -9.98
N TRP A 104 -9.07 -1.93 -8.80
CA TRP A 104 -9.21 -3.26 -8.20
C TRP A 104 -10.69 -3.55 -7.91
N LYS A 105 -11.43 -3.95 -8.93
CA LYS A 105 -12.88 -4.21 -8.86
C LYS A 105 -13.25 -5.16 -7.72
N ASP A 106 -12.62 -6.33 -7.67
CA ASP A 106 -12.84 -7.34 -6.62
C ASP A 106 -11.83 -7.25 -5.46
N GLY A 107 -11.17 -6.11 -5.32
CA GLY A 107 -10.23 -5.86 -4.23
C GLY A 107 -10.95 -5.70 -2.90
N LYS A 108 -10.41 -6.28 -1.84
CA LYS A 108 -10.80 -5.95 -0.47
C LYS A 108 -9.99 -4.73 0.01
N TYR A 109 -10.35 -4.19 1.15
CA TYR A 109 -9.74 -2.97 1.66
C TYR A 109 -9.63 -2.94 3.17
N MET A 110 -8.73 -2.10 3.67
CA MET A 110 -8.58 -1.78 5.09
C MET A 110 -8.43 -0.27 5.26
N ALA A 111 -9.03 0.29 6.31
CA ALA A 111 -8.80 1.67 6.70
C ALA A 111 -7.34 1.87 7.13
N TYR A 112 -6.74 3.00 6.77
CA TYR A 112 -5.36 3.33 7.08
C TYR A 112 -5.22 4.83 7.36
N PHE A 113 -5.06 5.21 8.62
CA PHE A 113 -4.83 6.60 9.01
C PHE A 113 -3.41 7.01 8.62
N GLN A 114 -3.29 7.80 7.55
CA GLN A 114 -2.00 8.12 6.91
C GLN A 114 -1.55 9.55 7.22
N ALA A 115 -2.47 10.51 7.31
CA ALA A 115 -2.12 11.90 7.60
C ALA A 115 -1.97 12.10 9.12
N TYR A 116 -0.79 12.62 9.49
CA TYR A 116 -0.32 13.00 10.83
C TYR A 116 -0.78 12.15 12.02
N THR A 117 -0.75 10.82 11.86
CA THR A 117 -0.62 9.76 12.90
C THR A 117 -1.41 9.90 14.21
N ASN A 118 -2.00 8.80 14.67
CA ASN A 118 -2.76 8.76 15.94
C ASN A 118 -1.92 8.96 17.21
N THR A 119 -0.62 9.25 17.09
CA THR A 119 0.31 9.37 18.22
C THR A 119 -0.21 10.33 19.28
N HIS A 120 -0.84 11.44 18.87
CA HIS A 120 -1.36 12.50 19.75
C HIS A 120 -2.89 12.54 19.78
N ALA A 121 -3.56 11.45 19.38
CA ALA A 121 -5.02 11.38 19.43
C ALA A 121 -5.51 11.45 20.89
N PRO A 122 -6.49 12.31 21.22
CA PRO A 122 -7.04 12.38 22.56
C PRO A 122 -7.76 11.07 22.90
N LEU A 123 -7.53 10.55 24.10
CA LEU A 123 -8.28 9.43 24.66
C LEU A 123 -9.28 9.97 25.68
N PRO A 124 -10.54 9.51 25.68
CA PRO A 124 -11.44 9.80 26.77
C PRO A 124 -10.85 9.22 28.06
N VAL A 125 -10.72 10.07 29.08
CA VAL A 125 -10.32 9.72 30.44
C VAL A 125 -11.54 9.48 31.32
#